data_AF-A0A2M7W3J0-F1
#
_entry.id   AF-A0A2M7W3J0-F1
#
_cell.length_a   1.000
_cell.length_b   1.000
_cell.length_c   1.000
_cell.angle_alpha   90.00
_cell.angle_beta   90.00
_cell.angle_gamma   90.00
#
_symmetry.space_group_name_H-M   'P 1'
#
loop_
_entity.id
_entity.type
_entity.pdbx_description
1 polymer ?
#
loop_
_entity_poly.entity_id
_entity_poly.type
_entity_poly.pdbx_seq_one_letter_code
_entity_poly.pdbx_strand_id
1 'polypeptide(L)'
;MCLSEESERIHIVLENQSKNTAQNIYNGISRIIVRDVDPNKIIYVICDKFRKIKVKILVYQIKKLFLNTGKIKIIGFKRKDIHPHSNYFYQFFTGLRYLSFHKFAEDMSIKAKNKHPA
;
A
#
# COMPACT_ATOMS: atom_id res chain seq x y z
N MET A 1 -7.55 -7.63 -33.89
CA MET A 1 -6.25 -7.35 -33.23
C MET A 1 -5.93 -8.59 -32.40
N CYS A 2 -5.14 -9.52 -32.94
CA CYS A 2 -4.75 -10.74 -32.25
C CYS A 2 -3.62 -10.39 -31.29
N LEU A 3 -3.85 -10.52 -29.98
CA LEU A 3 -2.80 -10.46 -28.98
C LEU A 3 -1.97 -11.74 -29.11
N SER A 4 -0.64 -11.62 -29.20
CA SER A 4 0.29 -12.74 -29.34
C SER A 4 0.19 -13.71 -28.16
N GLU A 5 0.35 -15.01 -28.44
CA GLU A 5 0.24 -16.12 -27.47
C GLU A 5 1.25 -16.08 -26.32
N GLU A 6 2.24 -15.18 -26.37
CA GLU A 6 3.16 -14.84 -25.28
C GLU A 6 2.58 -13.77 -24.33
N SER A 7 1.28 -13.84 -24.04
CA SER A 7 0.67 -12.94 -23.09
C SER A 7 1.25 -13.23 -21.69
N GLU A 8 2.16 -12.38 -21.20
CA GLU A 8 2.65 -12.42 -19.82
C GLU A 8 1.45 -12.64 -18.88
N ARG A 9 1.41 -13.79 -18.21
CA ARG A 9 0.31 -14.13 -17.30
C ARG A 9 0.32 -13.15 -16.14
N ILE A 10 -0.64 -12.24 -16.12
CA ILE A 10 -0.83 -11.33 -15.00
C ILE A 10 -1.40 -12.12 -13.83
N HIS A 11 -0.57 -12.38 -12.82
CA HIS A 11 -1.00 -13.03 -11.58
C HIS A 11 -1.69 -12.02 -10.65
N ILE A 12 -3.02 -12.06 -10.62
CA ILE A 12 -3.83 -11.22 -9.73
C ILE A 12 -4.04 -11.95 -8.40
N VAL A 13 -3.74 -11.28 -7.30
CA VAL A 13 -4.00 -11.78 -5.95
C VAL A 13 -4.85 -10.76 -5.20
N LEU A 14 -5.97 -11.21 -4.65
CA LEU A 14 -6.83 -10.38 -3.82
C LEU A 14 -6.43 -10.50 -2.34
N GLU A 15 -6.38 -9.37 -1.66
CA GLU A 15 -6.17 -9.31 -0.20
C GLU A 15 -7.43 -8.74 0.47
N ASN A 16 -8.10 -9.58 1.25
CA ASN A 16 -9.41 -9.34 1.85
C ASN A 16 -9.36 -9.31 3.38
N GLN A 17 -8.21 -9.62 4.00
CA GLN A 17 -8.06 -9.76 5.46
C GLN A 17 -7.54 -8.49 6.15
N SER A 18 -7.02 -7.53 5.38
CA SER A 18 -6.46 -6.29 5.90
C SER A 18 -7.53 -5.39 6.53
N LYS A 19 -7.38 -5.09 7.82
CA LYS A 19 -8.31 -4.21 8.55
C LYS A 19 -7.99 -2.72 8.40
N ASN A 20 -6.76 -2.41 8.01
CA ASN A 20 -6.27 -1.03 7.91
C ASN A 20 -5.21 -0.86 6.81
N THR A 21 -4.73 0.37 6.61
CA THR A 21 -3.85 0.70 5.48
C THR A 21 -2.46 0.10 5.66
N ALA A 22 -1.96 0.06 6.90
CA ALA A 22 -0.66 -0.51 7.19
C ALA A 22 -0.63 -2.03 6.98
N GLN A 23 -1.66 -2.75 7.43
CA GLN A 23 -1.82 -4.18 7.18
C GLN A 23 -1.91 -4.50 5.69
N ASN A 24 -2.65 -3.68 4.93
CA ASN A 24 -2.76 -3.85 3.48
C ASN A 24 -1.39 -3.76 2.79
N ILE A 25 -0.62 -2.71 3.12
CA ILE A 25 0.73 -2.52 2.57
C ILE A 25 1.65 -3.66 3.01
N TYR A 26 1.61 -4.06 4.28
CA TYR A 26 2.44 -5.13 4.82
C TYR A 26 2.14 -6.47 4.15
N ASN A 27 0.86 -6.88 4.09
CA ASN A 27 0.42 -8.12 3.47
C ASN A 27 0.71 -8.15 1.97
N GLY A 28 0.54 -7.01 1.28
CA GLY A 28 0.87 -6.88 -0.14
C GLY A 28 2.37 -7.05 -0.40
N ILE A 29 3.20 -6.29 0.33
CA ILE A 29 4.67 -6.34 0.17
C ILE A 29 5.21 -7.71 0.58
N SER A 30 4.76 -8.28 1.70
CA SER A 30 5.25 -9.59 2.17
C SER A 30 4.98 -10.69 1.15
N ARG A 31 3.79 -10.71 0.54
CA ARG A 31 3.45 -11.66 -0.53
C ARG A 31 4.30 -11.50 -1.78
N ILE A 32 4.66 -10.26 -2.15
CA ILE A 32 5.54 -9.98 -3.30
C ILE A 32 6.96 -10.48 -3.01
N ILE A 33 7.49 -10.17 -1.82
CA ILE A 33 8.86 -10.52 -1.43
C ILE A 33 9.01 -12.04 -1.23
N VAL A 34 8.05 -12.70 -0.56
CA VAL A 34 8.08 -14.16 -0.33
C VAL A 34 8.12 -14.94 -1.65
N ARG A 35 7.53 -14.38 -2.72
CA ARG A 35 7.51 -15.03 -4.04
C ARG A 35 8.77 -14.76 -4.86
N ASP A 36 9.46 -13.65 -4.61
CA ASP A 36 10.50 -13.17 -5.52
C ASP A 36 11.43 -12.18 -4.79
N VAL A 37 12.56 -12.71 -4.30
CA VAL A 37 13.59 -11.93 -3.59
C VAL A 37 14.60 -11.42 -4.62
N ASP A 38 14.20 -10.40 -5.39
CA ASP A 38 15.09 -9.69 -6.31
C ASP A 38 15.28 -8.22 -5.87
N PRO A 39 16.51 -7.81 -5.49
CA PRO A 39 16.80 -6.42 -5.14
C PRO A 39 16.71 -5.45 -6.32
N ASN A 40 16.74 -5.93 -7.57
CA ASN A 40 16.63 -5.09 -8.77
C ASN A 40 15.17 -4.82 -9.18
N LYS A 41 14.23 -5.60 -8.66
CA LYS A 41 12.81 -5.46 -8.93
C LYS A 41 12.26 -4.09 -8.52
N ILE A 42 11.32 -3.56 -9.30
CA ILE A 42 10.57 -2.36 -8.94
C ILE A 42 9.16 -2.76 -8.49
N ILE A 43 8.80 -2.40 -7.27
CA ILE A 43 7.47 -2.63 -6.70
C ILE A 43 6.67 -1.32 -6.78
N TYR A 44 5.53 -1.36 -7.44
CA TYR A 44 4.64 -0.20 -7.54
C TYR A 44 3.51 -0.30 -6.51
N VAL A 45 3.46 0.66 -5.59
CA VAL A 45 2.35 0.82 -4.65
C VAL A 45 1.43 1.91 -5.17
N ILE A 46 0.22 1.51 -5.54
CA ILE A 46 -0.79 2.41 -6.08
C ILE A 46 -1.78 2.77 -4.97
N CYS A 47 -2.01 4.06 -4.76
CA CYS A 47 -2.93 4.53 -3.73
C CYS A 47 -3.69 5.78 -4.17
N ASP A 48 -4.65 6.21 -3.34
CA ASP A 48 -5.27 7.52 -3.47
C ASP A 48 -4.21 8.63 -3.29
N LYS A 49 -4.27 9.67 -4.14
CA LYS A 49 -3.41 10.86 -4.07
C LYS A 49 -3.36 11.47 -2.67
N PHE A 50 -4.48 11.54 -1.94
CA PHE A 50 -4.51 12.13 -0.60
C PHE A 50 -3.89 11.25 0.48
N ARG A 51 -3.82 9.93 0.24
CA ARG A 51 -3.18 8.97 1.16
C ARG A 51 -1.70 8.76 0.84
N LYS A 52 -1.20 9.32 -0.26
CA LYS A 52 0.18 9.10 -0.75
C LYS A 52 1.25 9.36 0.31
N ILE A 53 1.11 10.44 1.09
CA ILE A 53 2.07 10.79 2.16
C ILE A 53 2.07 9.71 3.25
N LYS A 54 0.88 9.32 3.72
CA LYS A 54 0.72 8.25 4.72
C LYS A 54 1.31 6.93 4.24
N VAL A 55 0.97 6.54 3.02
CA VAL A 55 1.49 5.31 2.38
C VAL A 55 3.01 5.37 2.27
N LYS A 56 3.60 6.52 1.92
CA LYS A 56 5.06 6.69 1.87
C LYS A 56 5.74 6.43 3.21
N ILE A 57 5.19 6.97 4.29
CA ILE A 57 5.72 6.76 5.65
C ILE A 57 5.60 5.28 6.04
N LEU A 58 4.43 4.67 5.82
CA LEU A 58 4.18 3.27 6.15
C LEU A 58 5.10 2.33 5.35
N VAL A 59 5.22 2.52 4.04
CA VAL A 59 6.12 1.76 3.16
C VAL A 59 7.56 1.88 3.64
N TYR A 60 8.02 3.09 4.00
CA TYR A 60 9.39 3.29 4.49
C TYR A 60 9.67 2.47 5.75
N GLN A 61 8.72 2.41 6.68
CA GLN A 61 8.89 1.62 7.90
C GLN A 61 8.77 0.12 7.67
N ILE A 62 7.79 -0.29 6.86
CA ILE A 62 7.57 -1.69 6.51
C ILE A 62 8.78 -2.24 5.75
N LYS A 63 9.38 -1.45 4.86
CA LYS A 63 10.61 -1.82 4.14
C LYS A 63 11.75 -2.18 5.09
N LYS A 64 11.85 -1.54 6.27
CA LYS A 64 12.88 -1.87 7.27
C LYS A 64 12.74 -3.29 7.83
N LEU A 65 11.57 -3.93 7.69
CA LEU A 65 11.30 -5.29 8.17
C LEU A 65 11.75 -6.36 7.18
N PHE A 66 12.09 -5.98 5.95
CA PHE A 66 12.44 -6.92 4.89
C PHE A 66 13.86 -6.67 4.40
N LEU A 67 14.68 -7.73 4.41
CA LEU A 67 15.99 -7.72 3.76
C LEU A 67 15.78 -7.91 2.24
N ASN A 68 16.62 -7.27 1.41
CA ASN A 68 16.60 -7.39 -0.06
C ASN A 68 15.27 -7.04 -0.74
N THR A 69 14.55 -6.04 -0.22
CA THR A 69 13.41 -5.49 -0.95
C THR A 69 13.88 -4.67 -2.15
N GLY A 70 13.33 -4.97 -3.33
CA GLY A 70 13.50 -4.14 -4.52
C GLY A 70 13.11 -2.66 -4.31
N LYS A 71 13.27 -1.85 -5.35
CA LYS A 71 12.92 -0.42 -5.32
C LYS A 71 11.41 -0.25 -5.24
N ILE A 72 10.88 0.38 -4.19
CA ILE A 72 9.44 0.65 -4.08
C ILE A 72 9.12 2.05 -4.60
N LYS A 73 8.25 2.16 -5.59
CA LYS A 73 7.71 3.42 -6.14
C LYS A 73 6.24 3.56 -5.74
N ILE A 74 5.85 4.77 -5.33
CA ILE A 74 4.48 5.05 -4.86
C ILE A 74 3.79 6.01 -5.83
N ILE A 75 2.70 5.54 -6.43
CA ILE A 75 1.90 6.28 -7.40
C ILE A 75 0.56 6.63 -6.75
N GLY A 76 0.21 7.92 -6.78
CA GLY A 76 -1.05 8.42 -6.24
C GLY A 76 -2.01 8.80 -7.35
N PHE A 77 -3.19 8.19 -7.42
CA PHE A 77 -4.23 8.55 -8.40
C PHE A 77 -5.33 9.41 -7.76
N LYS A 78 -5.82 10.37 -8.53
CA LYS A 78 -7.03 11.11 -8.17
C LYS A 78 -8.25 10.28 -8.59
N ARG A 79 -9.03 9.81 -7.62
CA ARG A 79 -10.30 9.12 -7.87
C ARG A 79 -11.38 10.14 -8.24
N LYS A 80 -11.71 10.23 -9.53
CA LYS A 80 -12.82 11.09 -10.01
C LYS A 80 -14.20 10.45 -9.76
N ASP A 81 -14.22 9.12 -9.67
CA ASP A 81 -15.39 8.24 -9.55
C ASP A 81 -16.10 8.33 -8.19
N ILE A 82 -15.35 8.46 -7.09
CA ILE A 82 -15.99 8.56 -5.77
C ILE A 82 -16.70 9.91 -5.60
N HIS A 83 -16.22 10.94 -6.30
CA HIS A 83 -16.59 12.32 -6.01
C HIS A 83 -16.53 13.22 -7.26
N PRO A 84 -17.43 13.05 -8.24
CA PRO A 84 -17.47 13.89 -9.44
C PRO A 84 -17.70 15.37 -9.12
N HIS A 85 -18.33 15.68 -7.96
CA HIS A 85 -18.65 17.05 -7.51
C HIS A 85 -18.05 17.45 -6.16
N SER A 86 -17.26 16.59 -5.50
CA SER A 86 -16.76 16.95 -4.16
C SER A 86 -15.53 17.85 -4.24
N ASN A 87 -15.60 18.95 -3.49
CA ASN A 87 -14.62 20.02 -3.51
C ASN A 87 -13.24 19.47 -3.11
N TYR A 88 -12.20 19.70 -3.93
CA TYR A 88 -10.86 19.13 -3.73
C TYR A 88 -10.29 19.41 -2.33
N PHE A 89 -10.59 20.59 -1.78
CA PHE A 89 -10.22 20.95 -0.42
C PHE A 89 -10.84 20.04 0.64
N TYR A 90 -12.12 19.69 0.51
CA TYR A 90 -12.78 18.77 1.42
C TYR A 90 -12.14 17.37 1.37
N GLN A 91 -11.80 16.90 0.17
CA GLN A 91 -11.07 15.63 -0.02
C GLN A 91 -9.68 15.68 0.60
N PHE A 92 -8.98 16.81 0.48
CA PHE A 92 -7.68 17.04 1.10
C PHE A 92 -7.77 17.00 2.63
N PHE A 93 -8.72 17.72 3.24
CA PHE A 93 -8.92 17.69 4.69
C PHE A 93 -9.41 16.33 5.21
N THR A 94 -10.25 15.64 4.44
CA THR A 94 -10.67 14.27 4.76
C THR A 94 -9.48 13.31 4.69
N GLY A 95 -8.61 13.47 3.68
CA GLY A 95 -7.33 12.77 3.55
C GLY A 95 -6.37 13.05 4.71
N LEU A 96 -6.26 14.32 5.14
CA LEU A 96 -5.52 14.71 6.34
C LEU A 96 -6.13 14.11 7.61
N ARG A 97 -7.45 13.93 7.69
CA ARG A 97 -8.09 13.22 8.80
C ARG A 97 -7.64 11.76 8.90
N TYR A 98 -7.23 11.13 7.80
CA TYR A 98 -6.61 9.80 7.83
C TYR A 98 -5.14 9.82 8.27
N LEU A 99 -4.49 10.99 8.23
CA LEU A 99 -3.17 11.25 8.81
C LEU A 99 -3.24 11.62 10.30
N SER A 100 -4.43 11.79 10.88
CA SER A 100 -4.56 12.10 12.30
C SER A 100 -3.87 11.02 13.15
N PHE A 101 -3.15 11.49 14.17
CA PHE A 101 -2.21 10.69 14.96
C PHE A 101 -2.85 9.43 15.55
N HIS A 102 -4.13 9.45 15.93
CA HIS A 102 -4.84 8.27 16.46
C HIS A 102 -4.92 7.10 15.47
N LYS A 103 -5.39 7.36 14.24
CA LYS A 103 -5.49 6.30 13.21
C LYS A 103 -4.10 5.88 12.70
N PHE A 104 -3.17 6.82 12.67
CA PHE A 104 -1.78 6.54 12.34
C PHE A 104 -1.11 5.68 13.42
N ALA A 105 -1.32 5.97 14.71
CA ALA A 105 -0.81 5.19 15.83
C ALA A 105 -1.43 3.79 15.87
N GLU A 106 -2.73 3.64 15.58
CA GLU A 106 -3.38 2.33 15.38
C GLU A 106 -2.74 1.54 14.24
N ASP A 107 -2.53 2.17 13.07
CA ASP A 107 -1.81 1.59 11.93
C ASP A 107 -0.37 1.18 12.28
N MET A 108 0.30 1.94 13.16
CA MET A 108 1.68 1.70 13.63
C MET A 108 1.77 0.65 14.73
N SER A 109 0.71 0.49 15.53
CA SER A 109 0.62 -0.42 16.68
C SER A 109 0.65 -1.91 16.33
N ILE A 110 0.77 -2.25 15.03
CA ILE A 110 1.02 -3.62 14.55
C ILE A 110 2.23 -4.26 15.26
N LYS A 111 3.17 -3.47 15.78
CA LYS A 111 4.27 -3.95 16.65
C LYS A 111 3.85 -4.55 17.99
N ALA A 112 2.70 -4.18 18.56
CA ALA A 112 2.33 -4.55 19.92
C ALA A 112 1.53 -5.86 19.99
N LYS A 113 0.77 -6.22 18.95
CA LYS A 113 -0.11 -7.41 18.99
C LYS A 113 0.50 -8.68 18.42
N ASN A 114 1.61 -8.61 17.69
CA ASN A 114 2.27 -9.80 17.11
C ASN A 114 3.50 -10.28 17.92
N LYS A 115 3.72 -9.77 19.15
CA LYS A 115 4.83 -10.22 20.02
C LYS A 115 4.50 -11.40 20.95
N HIS A 116 3.28 -11.93 20.90
CA HIS A 116 2.95 -13.21 21.54
C HIS A 116 1.91 -13.97 20.70
N PRO A 117 2.33 -14.84 19.77
CA PRO A 117 1.67 -16.13 19.69
C PRO A 117 2.07 -16.93 20.93
N ALA A 118 1.07 -17.56 21.56
CA ALA A 118 1.26 -18.53 22.64
C ALA A 118 2.18 -19.69 22.20
#